data_AF-A0A7S2PFD2-F1
#
_entry.id   AF-A0A7S2PFD2-F1
#
_cell.length_a   1.000
_cell.length_b   1.000
_cell.length_c   1.000
_cell.angle_alpha   90.00
_cell.angle_beta   90.00
_cell.angle_gamma   90.00
#
_symmetry.space_group_name_H-M   'P 1'
#
loop_
_entity.id
_entity.type
_entity.pdbx_description
1 polymer ?
#
loop_
_entity_poly.entity_id
_entity_poly.type
_entity_poly.pdbx_seq_one_letter_code
_entity_poly.pdbx_strand_id
1 'polypeptide(L)'
;ARAMGLVRTACGLVLVLGPAGAQHAGTLVREAHPAVSVEHCTVACGCSSEPAAVTIDANWRWTHDAKGWRNCFTDGEWSSELCPDGQACAANCALEGVDAAGYEQTYGVRQVPGGVELKFVSDGGNVGSRLYVTDGEDSYKLFRLKNREFSVDVDVASLACGLNGALYFVEMDVQGGKGLGGNTAGAKFGTGYCDAQCPHDIKWQDGEANVDGQRGMCCFEMDIWEANRMATAFTPHPCSVKGAFRCSGTA
;
A
#
# COMPACT_ATOMS: atom_id res chain seq x y z
N ALA A 1 5.27 -70.26 -29.50
CA ALA A 1 4.66 -69.01 -29.99
C ALA A 1 4.65 -68.01 -28.83
N ARG A 2 5.42 -66.91 -28.96
CA ARG A 2 5.48 -65.81 -27.98
C ARG A 2 4.24 -64.92 -28.16
N ALA A 3 3.57 -64.57 -27.08
CA ALA A 3 2.60 -63.48 -27.06
C ALA A 3 3.07 -62.42 -26.05
N MET A 4 3.46 -61.25 -26.57
CA MET A 4 3.81 -60.04 -25.83
C MET A 4 2.52 -59.37 -25.33
N GLY A 5 2.42 -59.11 -24.03
CA GLY A 5 1.42 -58.22 -23.44
C GLY A 5 2.00 -56.83 -23.24
N LEU A 6 1.36 -55.82 -23.83
CA LEU A 6 1.74 -54.41 -23.82
C LEU A 6 1.82 -53.82 -22.39
N VAL A 7 2.96 -53.21 -22.06
CA VAL A 7 3.06 -52.23 -20.97
C VAL A 7 2.67 -50.87 -21.55
N ARG A 8 1.52 -50.32 -21.11
CA ARG A 8 1.11 -48.95 -21.43
C ARG A 8 1.91 -47.99 -20.55
N THR A 9 2.90 -47.34 -21.12
CA THR A 9 3.63 -46.23 -20.49
C THR A 9 2.70 -45.01 -20.42
N ALA A 10 2.20 -44.69 -19.24
CA ALA A 10 1.50 -43.43 -19.00
C ALA A 10 2.54 -42.29 -19.04
N CYS A 11 2.54 -41.53 -20.13
CA CYS A 11 3.32 -40.31 -20.25
C CYS A 11 2.63 -39.22 -19.41
N GLY A 12 3.07 -39.05 -18.17
CA GLY A 12 2.62 -37.97 -17.30
C GLY A 12 3.07 -36.64 -17.87
N LEU A 13 2.10 -35.83 -18.34
CA LEU A 13 2.31 -34.45 -18.73
C LEU A 13 2.71 -33.65 -17.48
N VAL A 14 4.00 -33.40 -17.30
CA VAL A 14 4.50 -32.46 -16.30
C VAL A 14 4.19 -31.06 -16.84
N LEU A 15 3.11 -30.44 -16.36
CA LEU A 15 2.91 -29.00 -16.51
C LEU A 15 4.02 -28.31 -15.72
N VAL A 16 5.03 -27.80 -16.41
CA VAL A 16 5.95 -26.81 -15.85
C VAL A 16 5.16 -25.51 -15.75
N LEU A 17 4.56 -25.25 -14.59
CA LEU A 17 4.13 -23.91 -14.23
C LEU A 17 5.40 -23.06 -14.16
N GLY A 18 5.65 -22.26 -15.20
CA GLY A 18 6.66 -21.21 -15.14
C GLY A 18 6.36 -20.27 -13.96
N PRO A 19 7.37 -19.64 -13.36
CA PRO A 19 7.13 -18.68 -12.28
C PRO A 19 6.14 -17.63 -12.79
N ALA A 20 4.96 -17.56 -12.17
CA ALA A 20 4.03 -16.47 -12.40
C ALA A 20 4.76 -15.19 -11.97
N GLY A 21 4.90 -14.25 -12.93
CA GLY A 21 5.53 -12.97 -12.68
C GLY A 21 4.75 -12.20 -11.62
N ALA A 22 5.46 -11.64 -10.65
CA ALA A 22 4.86 -11.04 -9.46
C ALA A 22 5.45 -9.65 -9.22
N GLN A 23 4.63 -8.63 -8.91
CA GLN A 23 5.11 -7.39 -8.28
C GLN A 23 5.90 -7.76 -7.02
N HIS A 24 7.21 -7.55 -7.09
CA HIS A 24 8.15 -8.05 -6.10
C HIS A 24 8.33 -7.08 -4.93
N ALA A 25 8.66 -7.63 -3.77
CA ALA A 25 9.32 -6.87 -2.71
C ALA A 25 10.80 -6.69 -3.08
N GLY A 26 11.30 -5.47 -3.04
CA GLY A 26 12.72 -5.15 -3.18
C GLY A 26 13.52 -5.70 -2.00
N THR A 27 14.83 -5.84 -2.21
CA THR A 27 15.72 -6.45 -1.22
C THR A 27 17.02 -5.66 -1.01
N LEU A 28 17.20 -4.52 -1.67
CA LEU A 28 18.41 -3.70 -1.53
C LEU A 28 18.35 -2.90 -0.22
N VAL A 29 17.16 -2.46 0.18
CA VAL A 29 16.93 -1.71 1.41
C VAL A 29 16.00 -2.50 2.30
N ARG A 30 16.40 -2.70 3.56
CA ARG A 30 15.54 -3.35 4.55
C ARG A 30 14.44 -2.38 4.98
N GLU A 31 13.19 -2.77 4.76
CA GLU A 31 12.03 -2.05 5.28
C GLU A 31 12.05 -1.96 6.82
N ALA A 32 11.90 -0.74 7.34
CA ALA A 32 11.87 -0.45 8.77
C ALA A 32 10.72 0.51 9.12
N HIS A 33 9.52 -0.05 9.37
CA HIS A 33 8.32 0.72 9.72
C HIS A 33 8.53 1.59 10.97
N PRO A 34 8.22 2.90 10.90
CA PRO A 34 8.25 3.74 12.08
C PRO A 34 7.23 3.30 13.15
N ALA A 35 7.68 3.14 14.40
CA ALA A 35 6.80 2.73 15.49
C ALA A 35 5.82 3.87 15.87
N VAL A 36 4.59 3.50 16.18
CA VAL A 36 3.55 4.40 16.73
C VAL A 36 2.85 3.71 17.90
N SER A 37 2.16 4.48 18.73
CA SER A 37 1.39 3.95 19.84
C SER A 37 -0.10 3.93 19.47
N VAL A 38 -0.74 2.78 19.62
CA VAL A 38 -2.20 2.67 19.58
C VAL A 38 -2.67 2.13 20.91
N GLU A 39 -3.69 2.75 21.49
CA GLU A 39 -4.25 2.34 22.77
C GLU A 39 -5.61 1.68 22.55
N HIS A 40 -5.83 0.52 23.17
CA HIS A 40 -7.14 -0.12 23.23
C HIS A 40 -7.77 0.07 24.60
N CYS A 41 -8.93 0.73 24.62
CA CYS A 41 -9.59 1.15 25.86
C CYS A 41 -10.89 0.38 26.12
N THR A 42 -11.13 0.05 27.39
CA THR A 42 -12.40 -0.51 27.86
C THR A 42 -12.86 0.21 29.13
N VAL A 43 -14.17 0.24 29.36
CA VAL A 43 -14.75 0.84 30.58
C VAL A 43 -14.20 0.16 31.85
N ALA A 44 -13.96 -1.15 31.80
CA ALA A 44 -13.54 -1.92 32.97
C ALA A 44 -12.05 -1.77 33.30
N CYS A 45 -11.18 -1.63 32.30
CA CYS A 45 -9.72 -1.74 32.48
C CYS A 45 -8.93 -0.49 32.08
N GLY A 46 -9.59 0.60 31.66
CA GLY A 46 -8.89 1.74 31.07
C GLY A 46 -8.26 1.38 29.73
N CYS A 47 -7.16 2.04 29.38
CA CYS A 47 -6.44 1.84 28.12
C CYS A 47 -5.18 1.00 28.30
N SER A 48 -4.91 0.14 27.32
CA SER A 48 -3.68 -0.63 27.23
C SER A 48 -3.00 -0.42 25.88
N SER A 49 -1.69 -0.24 25.92
CA SER A 49 -0.89 -0.03 24.72
C SER A 49 -0.81 -1.29 23.87
N GLU A 50 -1.06 -1.12 22.58
CA GLU A 50 -0.90 -2.12 21.54
C GLU A 50 0.26 -1.70 20.62
N PRO A 51 1.28 -2.55 20.43
CA PRO A 51 2.34 -2.27 19.47
C PRO A 51 1.76 -2.05 18.07
N ALA A 52 2.18 -0.96 17.44
CA ALA A 52 1.84 -0.64 16.08
C ALA A 52 3.02 0.06 15.40
N ALA A 53 3.01 0.05 14.08
CA ALA A 53 3.93 0.85 13.29
C ALA A 53 3.17 1.48 12.13
N VAL A 54 3.86 2.27 11.31
CA VAL A 54 3.32 2.80 10.07
C VAL A 54 4.19 2.40 8.88
N THR A 55 3.57 2.21 7.73
CA THR A 55 4.27 1.97 6.47
C THR A 55 3.85 2.98 5.43
N ILE A 56 4.79 3.42 4.59
CA ILE A 56 4.50 4.32 3.48
C ILE A 56 3.84 3.57 2.31
N ASP A 57 2.88 4.24 1.69
CA ASP A 57 2.17 3.79 0.50
C ASP A 57 3.11 3.47 -0.67
N ALA A 58 2.75 2.43 -1.43
CA ALA A 58 3.52 1.93 -2.56
C ALA A 58 3.77 2.96 -3.67
N ASN A 59 2.93 3.99 -3.83
CA ASN A 59 3.13 5.04 -4.81
C ASN A 59 4.39 5.86 -4.53
N TRP A 60 4.77 6.06 -3.27
CA TRP A 60 5.96 6.84 -2.92
C TRP A 60 7.26 6.05 -3.04
N ARG A 61 7.18 4.72 -3.02
CA ARG A 61 8.36 3.86 -3.00
C ARG A 61 9.11 3.89 -4.32
N TRP A 62 10.44 3.80 -4.21
CA TRP A 62 11.29 3.53 -5.36
C TRP A 62 10.87 2.22 -6.03
N THR A 63 10.66 2.29 -7.34
CA THR A 63 10.24 1.16 -8.17
C THR A 63 11.32 0.88 -9.21
N HIS A 64 11.99 -0.26 -9.09
CA HIS A 64 13.13 -0.64 -9.93
C HIS A 64 13.03 -2.07 -10.41
N ASP A 65 13.89 -2.47 -11.34
CA ASP A 65 13.94 -3.83 -11.84
C ASP A 65 14.27 -4.80 -10.68
N ALA A 66 13.60 -5.95 -10.66
CA ALA A 66 13.61 -6.89 -9.54
C ALA A 66 14.99 -7.51 -9.25
N LYS A 67 15.98 -7.32 -10.13
CA LYS A 67 17.32 -7.91 -10.01
C LYS A 67 18.44 -6.87 -9.95
N GLY A 68 18.10 -5.59 -9.88
CA GLY A 68 19.04 -4.50 -10.12
C GLY A 68 18.53 -3.17 -9.60
N TRP A 69 18.97 -2.10 -10.25
CA TRP A 69 18.76 -0.70 -9.84
C TRP A 69 18.22 0.16 -10.98
N ARG A 70 17.83 -0.44 -12.11
CA ARG A 70 17.24 0.30 -13.23
C ARG A 70 15.82 0.67 -12.83
N ASN A 71 15.48 1.95 -12.92
CA ASN A 71 14.14 2.39 -12.59
C ASN A 71 13.10 1.79 -13.54
N CYS A 72 12.03 1.25 -12.96
CA CYS A 72 10.82 0.91 -13.71
C CYS A 72 9.87 2.10 -13.82
N PHE A 73 9.95 3.04 -12.88
CA PHE A 73 9.16 4.26 -12.87
C PHE A 73 10.06 5.46 -12.53
N THR A 74 9.99 6.54 -13.30
CA THR A 74 10.74 7.78 -13.07
C THR A 74 9.95 8.96 -13.60
N ASP A 75 9.83 10.03 -12.80
CA ASP A 75 9.22 11.30 -13.21
C ASP A 75 7.82 11.18 -13.85
N GLY A 76 6.99 10.26 -13.35
CA GLY A 76 5.63 10.05 -13.85
C GLY A 76 5.51 9.01 -14.96
N GLU A 77 6.62 8.46 -15.45
CA GLU A 77 6.65 7.55 -16.60
C GLU A 77 7.15 6.15 -16.23
N TRP A 78 6.52 5.14 -16.82
CA TRP A 78 6.99 3.75 -16.77
C TRP A 78 8.02 3.48 -17.86
N SER A 79 9.03 2.66 -17.54
CA SER A 79 10.00 2.17 -18.53
C SER A 79 9.31 1.29 -19.56
N SER A 80 9.30 1.68 -20.84
CA SER A 80 8.70 0.88 -21.92
C SER A 80 9.40 -0.46 -22.16
N GLU A 81 10.66 -0.60 -21.74
CA GLU A 81 11.42 -1.85 -21.83
C GLU A 81 11.02 -2.83 -20.72
N LEU A 82 10.93 -2.35 -19.48
CA LEU A 82 10.64 -3.20 -18.31
C LEU A 82 9.13 -3.38 -18.09
N CYS A 83 8.33 -2.41 -18.52
CA CYS A 83 6.89 -2.31 -18.31
C CYS A 83 6.14 -2.12 -19.64
N PRO A 84 6.25 -3.05 -20.61
CA PRO A 84 5.47 -2.98 -21.84
C PRO A 84 3.96 -3.15 -21.60
N ASP A 85 3.60 -3.82 -20.50
CA ASP A 85 2.24 -3.95 -19.97
C ASP A 85 2.29 -4.11 -18.45
N GLY A 86 1.12 -4.07 -17.79
CA GLY A 86 1.01 -4.13 -16.34
C GLY A 86 1.51 -5.44 -15.71
N GLN A 87 1.36 -6.58 -16.39
CA GLN A 87 1.76 -7.90 -15.89
C GLN A 87 3.27 -8.10 -16.03
N ALA A 88 3.83 -7.75 -17.19
CA ALA A 88 5.26 -7.75 -17.42
C ALA A 88 5.96 -6.79 -16.45
N CYS A 89 5.40 -5.60 -16.23
CA CYS A 89 5.93 -4.64 -15.27
C CYS A 89 5.95 -5.20 -13.85
N ALA A 90 4.85 -5.82 -13.40
CA ALA A 90 4.82 -6.51 -12.12
C ALA A 90 5.92 -7.57 -12.04
N ALA A 91 6.05 -8.43 -13.04
CA ALA A 91 7.07 -9.48 -13.08
C ALA A 91 8.51 -8.96 -13.07
N ASN A 92 8.75 -7.81 -13.70
CA ASN A 92 10.09 -7.28 -13.91
C ASN A 92 10.54 -6.34 -12.80
N CYS A 93 9.63 -5.84 -11.96
CA CYS A 93 9.88 -4.74 -11.05
C CYS A 93 9.59 -5.09 -9.58
N ALA A 94 10.23 -4.33 -8.69
CA ALA A 94 10.11 -4.46 -7.27
C ALA A 94 9.82 -3.10 -6.61
N LEU A 95 9.06 -3.13 -5.52
CA LEU A 95 8.91 -2.02 -4.58
C LEU A 95 10.01 -2.09 -3.52
N GLU A 96 10.89 -1.11 -3.48
CA GLU A 96 12.00 -1.12 -2.53
C GLU A 96 11.56 -0.75 -1.10
N GLY A 97 12.31 -1.24 -0.13
CA GLY A 97 12.16 -0.89 1.26
C GLY A 97 12.61 0.54 1.54
N VAL A 98 12.21 1.01 2.72
CA VAL A 98 12.60 2.30 3.29
C VAL A 98 13.16 2.00 4.67
N ASP A 99 14.42 2.33 4.87
CA ASP A 99 15.04 2.21 6.19
C ASP A 99 14.64 3.38 7.11
N ALA A 100 15.03 3.30 8.38
CA ALA A 100 14.62 4.29 9.37
C ALA A 100 15.05 5.71 9.02
N ALA A 101 16.24 5.88 8.41
CA ALA A 101 16.72 7.19 7.98
C ALA A 101 15.97 7.69 6.73
N GLY A 102 15.64 6.79 5.80
CA GLY A 102 14.91 7.08 4.58
C GLY A 102 13.51 7.63 4.83
N TYR A 103 12.80 7.12 5.85
CA TYR A 103 11.50 7.65 6.24
C TYR A 103 11.55 9.17 6.52
N GLU A 104 12.53 9.61 7.30
CA GLU A 104 12.67 11.03 7.65
C GLU A 104 13.31 11.84 6.51
N GLN A 105 14.45 11.39 5.98
CA GLN A 105 15.25 12.18 5.02
C GLN A 105 14.58 12.23 3.64
N THR A 106 14.05 11.11 3.17
CA THR A 106 13.45 11.01 1.84
C THR A 106 11.99 11.46 1.91
N TYR A 107 11.20 10.96 2.86
CA TYR A 107 9.75 11.16 2.84
C TYR A 107 9.24 12.17 3.86
N GLY A 108 10.09 12.71 4.75
CA GLY A 108 9.67 13.69 5.74
C GLY A 108 8.79 13.11 6.85
N VAL A 109 8.84 11.79 7.06
CA VAL A 109 8.10 11.06 8.09
C VAL A 109 9.00 10.90 9.32
N ARG A 110 8.74 11.71 10.34
CA ARG A 110 9.55 11.74 11.56
C ARG A 110 8.77 11.17 12.73
N GLN A 111 9.35 10.23 13.47
CA GLN A 111 8.73 9.75 14.70
C GLN A 111 8.71 10.85 15.76
N VAL A 112 7.58 10.99 16.44
CA VAL A 112 7.37 11.84 17.61
C VAL A 112 6.83 10.97 18.75
N PRO A 113 6.81 11.44 20.01
CA PRO A 113 6.25 10.64 21.10
C PRO A 113 4.82 10.17 20.77
N GLY A 114 4.63 8.86 20.67
CA GLY A 114 3.33 8.22 20.41
C GLY A 114 2.84 8.24 18.95
N GLY A 115 3.52 8.92 18.02
CA GLY A 115 3.02 9.10 16.66
C GLY A 115 4.08 9.54 15.65
N VAL A 116 3.65 10.20 14.57
CA VAL A 116 4.52 10.72 13.51
C VAL A 116 4.17 12.15 13.11
N GLU A 117 5.18 12.92 12.74
CA GLU A 117 5.07 14.20 12.04
C GLU A 117 5.30 13.96 10.54
N LEU A 118 4.46 14.55 9.69
CA LEU A 118 4.57 14.45 8.22
C LEU A 118 4.92 15.83 7.65
N LYS A 119 6.14 15.99 7.12
CA LYS A 119 6.51 17.20 6.38
C LYS A 119 5.87 17.18 4.99
N PHE A 120 5.29 18.31 4.57
CA PHE A 120 4.74 18.44 3.22
C PHE A 120 5.82 18.38 2.14
N VAL A 121 6.98 19.02 2.36
CA VAL A 121 8.16 18.90 1.49
C VAL A 121 9.33 18.44 2.34
N SER A 122 9.93 17.30 1.96
CA SER A 122 11.10 16.76 2.66
C SER A 122 12.40 17.42 2.18
N ASP A 123 13.48 17.22 2.94
CA ASP A 123 14.82 17.70 2.55
C ASP A 123 15.36 16.95 1.31
N GLY A 124 14.86 15.72 1.08
CA GLY A 124 15.08 14.94 -0.14
C GLY A 124 14.25 15.38 -1.36
N GLY A 125 13.40 16.41 -1.22
CA GLY A 125 12.58 16.95 -2.30
C GLY A 125 11.27 16.20 -2.57
N ASN A 126 10.91 15.22 -1.74
CA ASN A 126 9.62 14.54 -1.83
C ASN A 126 8.47 15.49 -1.44
N VAL A 127 7.31 15.33 -2.08
CA VAL A 127 6.10 16.10 -1.79
C VAL A 127 4.99 15.18 -1.28
N GLY A 128 4.49 15.46 -0.09
CA GLY A 128 3.41 14.71 0.56
C GLY A 128 3.81 13.28 0.96
N SER A 129 2.91 12.62 1.66
CA SER A 129 3.05 11.21 2.05
C SER A 129 1.69 10.62 2.42
N ARG A 130 1.49 9.33 2.15
CA ARG A 130 0.37 8.55 2.69
C ARG A 130 0.90 7.35 3.47
N LEU A 131 0.40 7.16 4.68
CA LEU A 131 0.84 6.12 5.60
C LEU A 131 -0.32 5.24 6.05
N TYR A 132 -0.03 3.98 6.37
CA TYR A 132 -0.97 3.03 6.95
C TYR A 132 -0.47 2.50 8.27
N VAL A 133 -1.35 2.35 9.25
CA VAL A 133 -1.03 1.69 10.52
C VAL A 133 -0.95 0.18 10.31
N THR A 134 0.11 -0.45 10.81
CA THR A 134 0.38 -1.89 10.70
C THR A 134 0.25 -2.61 12.04
N ASP A 135 -0.10 -3.89 11.96
CA ASP A 135 -0.08 -4.86 13.05
C ASP A 135 0.93 -5.96 12.68
N GLY A 136 2.15 -5.81 13.22
CA GLY A 136 3.32 -6.57 12.76
C GLY A 136 3.86 -6.08 11.40
N GLU A 137 4.68 -6.91 10.76
CA GLU A 137 5.37 -6.53 9.51
C GLU A 137 4.55 -6.74 8.24
N ASP A 138 3.61 -7.70 8.24
CA ASP A 138 2.95 -8.21 7.02
C ASP A 138 1.44 -7.91 6.98
N SER A 139 0.91 -7.08 7.87
CA SER A 139 -0.53 -6.80 7.94
C SER A 139 -0.84 -5.37 8.38
N TYR A 140 -1.91 -4.81 7.83
CA TYR A 140 -2.49 -3.56 8.32
C TYR A 140 -3.26 -3.79 9.61
N LYS A 141 -3.29 -2.77 10.46
CA LYS A 141 -4.14 -2.78 11.65
C LYS A 141 -5.57 -2.48 11.24
N LEU A 142 -6.46 -3.46 11.38
CA LEU A 142 -7.88 -3.28 11.08
C LEU A 142 -8.65 -2.71 12.27
N PHE A 143 -9.34 -1.59 12.04
CA PHE A 143 -10.20 -0.97 13.03
C PHE A 143 -11.67 -1.31 12.76
N ARG A 144 -12.35 -1.92 13.74
CA ARG A 144 -13.78 -2.27 13.65
C ARG A 144 -14.62 -1.19 14.33
N LEU A 145 -14.95 -0.13 13.57
CA LEU A 145 -15.47 1.12 14.11
C LEU A 145 -16.93 1.10 14.61
N LYS A 146 -17.76 0.15 14.14
CA LYS A 146 -19.18 0.13 14.53
C LYS A 146 -19.33 -0.08 16.04
N ASN A 147 -20.07 0.83 16.69
CA ASN A 147 -20.29 0.84 18.13
C ASN A 147 -18.96 0.88 18.92
N ARG A 148 -18.01 1.69 18.44
CA ARG A 148 -16.72 2.01 19.07
C ARG A 148 -16.46 3.50 18.97
N GLU A 149 -15.50 3.97 19.74
CA GLU A 149 -14.95 5.32 19.68
C GLU A 149 -13.54 5.25 19.13
N PHE A 150 -13.15 6.26 18.34
CA PHE A 150 -11.79 6.48 17.89
C PHE A 150 -11.39 7.91 18.27
N SER A 151 -10.22 8.08 18.86
CA SER A 151 -9.71 9.35 19.34
C SER A 151 -8.24 9.49 18.99
N VAL A 152 -7.82 10.71 18.63
CA VAL A 152 -6.47 11.05 18.20
C VAL A 152 -6.20 12.53 18.47
N ASP A 153 -4.97 12.84 18.91
CA ASP A 153 -4.49 14.22 19.00
C ASP A 153 -3.79 14.60 17.68
N VAL A 154 -4.11 15.77 17.14
CA VAL A 154 -3.56 16.29 15.89
C VAL A 154 -3.13 17.74 16.04
N ASP A 155 -1.92 18.06 15.57
CA ASP A 155 -1.44 19.43 15.42
C ASP A 155 -1.40 19.82 13.94
N VAL A 156 -2.26 20.75 13.57
CA VAL A 156 -2.36 21.30 12.20
C VAL A 156 -2.01 22.79 12.15
N ALA A 157 -1.41 23.35 13.20
CA ALA A 157 -1.19 24.80 13.32
C ALA A 157 -0.33 25.39 12.18
N SER A 158 0.58 24.57 11.62
CA SER A 158 1.44 24.92 10.50
C SER A 158 0.81 24.69 9.11
N LEU A 159 -0.32 23.97 9.02
CA LEU A 159 -0.98 23.67 7.76
C LEU A 159 -1.80 24.87 7.28
N ALA A 160 -1.29 25.57 6.27
CA ALA A 160 -1.95 26.72 5.66
C ALA A 160 -3.04 26.32 4.63
N CYS A 161 -3.72 27.31 4.07
CA CYS A 161 -4.69 27.12 2.99
C CYS A 161 -4.07 26.34 1.81
N GLY A 162 -4.84 25.40 1.24
CA GLY A 162 -4.40 24.57 0.11
C GLY A 162 -3.67 23.29 0.51
N LEU A 163 -3.42 23.08 1.81
CA LEU A 163 -2.94 21.80 2.35
C LEU A 163 -4.06 21.05 3.04
N ASN A 164 -3.91 19.73 3.13
CA ASN A 164 -4.78 18.83 3.87
C ASN A 164 -3.93 17.84 4.66
N GLY A 165 -4.01 17.88 5.98
CA GLY A 165 -3.51 16.85 6.87
C GLY A 165 -4.67 15.92 7.20
N ALA A 166 -4.68 14.74 6.60
CA ALA A 166 -5.82 13.85 6.64
C ALA A 166 -5.60 12.62 7.55
N LEU A 167 -6.64 12.20 8.25
CA LEU A 167 -6.75 10.91 8.93
C LEU A 167 -8.12 10.31 8.63
N TYR A 168 -8.11 9.14 8.00
CA TYR A 168 -9.31 8.50 7.47
C TYR A 168 -9.15 6.98 7.45
N PHE A 169 -10.25 6.27 7.24
CA PHE A 169 -10.30 4.82 7.11
C PHE A 169 -10.79 4.42 5.73
N VAL A 170 -10.16 3.39 5.15
CA VAL A 170 -10.56 2.80 3.86
C VAL A 170 -10.72 1.29 3.98
N GLU A 171 -11.56 0.68 3.15
CA GLU A 171 -11.82 -0.76 3.15
C GLU A 171 -10.78 -1.56 2.34
N MET A 172 -9.49 -1.34 2.65
CA MET A 172 -8.36 -2.09 2.09
C MET A 172 -8.29 -3.53 2.62
N ASP A 173 -7.73 -4.45 1.82
CA ASP A 173 -7.39 -5.80 2.27
C ASP A 173 -6.27 -5.76 3.34
N VAL A 174 -6.38 -6.60 4.37
CA VAL A 174 -5.47 -6.59 5.52
C VAL A 174 -4.02 -6.91 5.15
N GLN A 175 -3.81 -7.68 4.09
CA GLN A 175 -2.48 -8.01 3.58
C GLN A 175 -2.08 -7.12 2.40
N GLY A 176 -2.80 -6.03 2.14
CA GLY A 176 -2.59 -5.15 0.99
C GLY A 176 -2.80 -5.84 -0.34
N GLY A 177 -3.61 -6.90 -0.38
CA GLY A 177 -3.83 -7.71 -1.58
C GLY A 177 -2.67 -8.65 -1.91
N LYS A 178 -1.81 -9.00 -0.94
CA LYS A 178 -0.76 -10.01 -1.13
C LYS A 178 -1.37 -11.32 -1.62
N GLY A 179 -0.81 -11.89 -2.68
CA GLY A 179 -1.31 -13.08 -3.35
C GLY A 179 -2.43 -12.83 -4.37
N LEU A 180 -2.94 -11.61 -4.51
CA LEU A 180 -3.79 -11.23 -5.63
C LEU A 180 -2.92 -10.91 -6.85
N GLY A 181 -3.18 -11.62 -7.94
CA GLY A 181 -2.39 -11.50 -9.17
C GLY A 181 -0.91 -11.72 -8.88
N GLY A 182 -0.09 -10.74 -9.25
CA GLY A 182 1.33 -10.73 -8.99
C GLY A 182 1.77 -10.15 -7.64
N ASN A 183 0.89 -9.68 -6.75
CA ASN A 183 1.35 -8.94 -5.57
C ASN A 183 2.05 -9.84 -4.54
N THR A 184 3.36 -9.74 -4.41
CA THR A 184 4.14 -10.41 -3.35
C THR A 184 4.66 -9.46 -2.27
N ALA A 185 4.54 -8.15 -2.50
CA ALA A 185 5.00 -7.11 -1.57
C ALA A 185 4.02 -6.93 -0.39
N GLY A 186 2.72 -6.81 -0.68
CA GLY A 186 1.67 -6.77 0.33
C GLY A 186 1.70 -5.54 1.25
N ALA A 187 1.03 -5.66 2.40
CA ALA A 187 0.89 -4.60 3.39
C ALA A 187 2.25 -4.09 3.91
N LYS A 188 3.27 -4.96 3.97
CA LYS A 188 4.64 -4.59 4.35
C LYS A 188 5.21 -3.43 3.53
N PHE A 189 4.79 -3.33 2.27
CA PHE A 189 5.23 -2.31 1.32
C PHE A 189 4.09 -1.35 0.91
N GLY A 190 3.03 -1.24 1.72
CA GLY A 190 2.01 -0.22 1.50
C GLY A 190 1.14 -0.43 0.24
N THR A 191 0.92 -1.67 -0.20
CA THR A 191 0.13 -1.98 -1.41
C THR A 191 -1.38 -2.09 -1.14
N GLY A 192 -2.19 -1.99 -2.20
CA GLY A 192 -3.62 -2.27 -2.15
C GLY A 192 -4.51 -1.07 -1.79
N TYR A 193 -3.98 0.16 -1.90
CA TYR A 193 -4.76 1.36 -1.64
C TYR A 193 -5.97 1.48 -2.56
N CYS A 194 -7.04 1.98 -1.97
CA CYS A 194 -8.28 2.36 -2.60
C CYS A 194 -8.94 3.44 -1.72
N ASP A 195 -9.81 4.25 -2.30
CA ASP A 195 -10.67 5.17 -1.57
C ASP A 195 -11.96 5.43 -2.36
N ALA A 196 -12.84 6.32 -1.89
CA ALA A 196 -14.12 6.56 -2.54
C ALA A 196 -14.04 7.44 -3.80
N GLN A 197 -12.88 8.05 -4.07
CA GLN A 197 -12.60 8.82 -5.29
C GLN A 197 -12.20 7.92 -6.46
N CYS A 198 -12.00 6.62 -6.21
CA CYS A 198 -11.56 5.68 -7.23
C CYS A 198 -10.25 6.11 -7.94
N PRO A 199 -9.18 6.46 -7.22
CA PRO A 199 -7.97 7.09 -7.74
C PRO A 199 -7.32 6.29 -8.88
N HIS A 200 -7.04 6.99 -9.98
CA HIS A 200 -6.36 6.46 -11.17
C HIS A 200 -4.84 6.59 -11.10
N ASP A 201 -4.31 7.39 -10.17
CA ASP A 201 -2.88 7.60 -9.97
C ASP A 201 -2.22 6.45 -9.19
N ILE A 202 -2.98 5.43 -8.76
CA ILE A 202 -2.44 4.27 -8.06
C ILE A 202 -1.62 3.42 -9.03
N LYS A 203 -0.30 3.40 -8.82
CA LYS A 203 0.68 2.72 -9.68
C LYS A 203 0.51 1.20 -9.69
N TRP A 204 0.05 0.62 -8.59
CA TRP A 204 -0.01 -0.83 -8.39
C TRP A 204 -1.39 -1.26 -7.89
N GLN A 205 -2.06 -2.10 -8.66
CA GLN A 205 -3.46 -2.52 -8.43
C GLN A 205 -3.55 -4.03 -8.63
N ASP A 206 -4.13 -4.79 -7.71
CA ASP A 206 -4.22 -6.28 -7.72
C ASP A 206 -3.02 -7.03 -8.35
N GLY A 207 -1.80 -6.60 -8.01
CA GLY A 207 -0.56 -7.24 -8.49
C GLY A 207 -0.16 -6.95 -9.93
N GLU A 208 -0.71 -5.90 -10.55
CA GLU A 208 -0.31 -5.38 -11.86
C GLU A 208 0.04 -3.89 -11.76
N ALA A 209 0.96 -3.42 -12.60
CA ALA A 209 1.20 -1.99 -12.74
C ALA A 209 0.09 -1.32 -13.56
N ASN A 210 -0.31 -0.11 -13.15
CA ASN A 210 -1.24 0.75 -13.87
C ASN A 210 -0.51 1.55 -14.97
N VAL A 211 0.12 0.84 -15.91
CA VAL A 211 0.99 1.45 -16.95
C VAL A 211 0.22 2.41 -17.87
N ASP A 212 -1.05 2.11 -18.14
CA ASP A 212 -1.92 2.92 -18.99
C ASP A 212 -2.61 4.08 -18.25
N GLY A 213 -2.60 4.07 -16.91
CA GLY A 213 -3.29 5.05 -16.07
C GLY A 213 -4.82 5.01 -16.19
N GLN A 214 -5.40 3.97 -16.80
CA GLN A 214 -6.84 3.97 -17.14
C GLN A 214 -7.73 3.33 -16.08
N ARG A 215 -7.14 2.68 -15.08
CA ARG A 215 -7.86 1.97 -14.02
C ARG A 215 -7.80 2.76 -12.71
N GLY A 216 -8.94 2.85 -12.04
CA GLY A 216 -9.05 3.40 -10.70
C GLY A 216 -9.19 2.32 -9.63
N MET A 217 -8.89 2.63 -8.38
CA MET A 217 -9.10 1.74 -7.23
C MET A 217 -10.11 2.31 -6.23
N CYS A 218 -11.28 1.71 -6.16
CA CYS A 218 -12.40 2.18 -5.36
C CYS A 218 -12.56 1.35 -4.07
N CYS A 219 -12.96 1.99 -2.97
CA CYS A 219 -13.58 1.32 -1.82
C CYS A 219 -14.30 2.31 -0.90
N PHE A 220 -15.02 1.79 0.10
CA PHE A 220 -15.59 2.60 1.17
C PHE A 220 -14.52 3.44 1.87
N GLU A 221 -14.86 4.69 2.20
CA GLU A 221 -14.00 5.62 2.91
C GLU A 221 -14.79 6.30 4.05
N MET A 222 -14.11 6.52 5.17
CA MET A 222 -14.60 7.31 6.30
C MET A 222 -13.55 8.31 6.71
N ASP A 223 -13.78 9.56 6.34
CA ASP A 223 -12.92 10.68 6.71
C ASP A 223 -13.24 11.09 8.14
N ILE A 224 -12.30 10.83 9.04
CA ILE A 224 -12.40 11.28 10.44
C ILE A 224 -11.93 12.72 10.55
N TRP A 225 -10.92 13.09 9.76
CA TRP A 225 -10.27 14.38 9.79
C TRP A 225 -9.70 14.72 8.42
N GLU A 226 -10.34 15.64 7.71
CA GLU A 226 -9.74 16.36 6.59
C GLU A 226 -9.60 17.83 6.98
N ALA A 227 -8.37 18.30 7.20
CA ALA A 227 -8.20 19.63 7.75
C ALA A 227 -6.88 20.33 7.41
N ASN A 228 -6.93 21.64 7.60
CA ASN A 228 -5.79 22.49 7.85
C ASN A 228 -6.15 23.46 8.99
N ARG A 229 -5.31 24.44 9.30
CA ARG A 229 -5.59 25.38 10.40
C ARG A 229 -6.84 26.26 10.23
N MET A 230 -7.44 26.27 9.03
CA MET A 230 -8.56 27.14 8.69
C MET A 230 -9.91 26.43 8.74
N ALA A 231 -9.96 25.15 8.40
CA ALA A 231 -11.18 24.37 8.28
C ALA A 231 -10.93 22.89 8.53
N THR A 232 -11.96 22.19 9.00
CA THR A 232 -11.98 20.74 9.18
C THR A 232 -13.33 20.15 8.73
N ALA A 233 -13.31 18.93 8.20
CA ALA A 233 -14.48 18.14 7.85
C ALA A 233 -14.30 16.67 8.27
N PHE A 234 -15.42 15.99 8.47
CA PHE A 234 -15.51 14.54 8.63
C PHE A 234 -16.65 14.03 7.75
N THR A 235 -16.42 13.00 6.96
CA THR A 235 -17.32 12.63 5.86
C THR A 235 -17.35 11.12 5.64
N PRO A 236 -18.53 10.48 5.70
CA PRO A 236 -18.67 9.09 5.28
C PRO A 236 -18.92 9.00 3.76
N HIS A 237 -18.15 8.15 3.08
CA HIS A 237 -18.26 7.90 1.65
C HIS A 237 -18.61 6.42 1.39
N PRO A 238 -19.90 6.08 1.26
CA PRO A 238 -20.33 4.72 1.01
C PRO A 238 -20.14 4.29 -0.46
N CYS A 239 -19.62 3.09 -0.67
CA CYS A 239 -19.62 2.40 -1.97
C CYS A 239 -20.66 1.27 -2.00
N SER A 240 -21.23 1.00 -3.17
CA SER A 240 -22.18 -0.11 -3.36
C SER A 240 -21.50 -1.49 -3.40
N VAL A 241 -20.20 -1.51 -3.69
CA VAL A 241 -19.35 -2.70 -3.70
C VAL A 241 -18.55 -2.72 -2.39
N LYS A 242 -18.47 -3.91 -1.78
CA LYS A 242 -17.73 -4.13 -0.55
C LYS A 242 -16.26 -4.45 -0.87
N GLY A 243 -15.35 -3.84 -0.12
CA GLY A 243 -13.91 -4.01 -0.27
C GLY A 243 -13.33 -3.26 -1.46
N ALA A 244 -12.01 -3.36 -1.62
CA ALA A 244 -11.28 -2.80 -2.76
C ALA A 244 -11.73 -3.44 -4.09
N PHE A 245 -11.96 -2.61 -5.11
CA PHE A 245 -12.24 -3.07 -6.48
C PHE A 245 -11.69 -2.10 -7.53
N ARG A 246 -11.29 -2.64 -8.68
CA ARG A 246 -10.90 -1.83 -9.84
C ARG A 246 -12.13 -1.24 -10.54
N CYS A 247 -12.02 -0.02 -11.02
CA CYS A 247 -12.94 0.59 -11.98
C CYS A 247 -12.21 0.97 -13.28
N SER A 248 -12.99 1.33 -14.29
CA SER A 248 -12.50 1.82 -15.58
C SER A 248 -13.35 2.99 -16.04
N GLY A 249 -12.76 3.93 -16.79
CA GLY A 249 -13.43 5.17 -17.23
C GLY A 249 -12.98 6.36 -16.39
N THR A 250 -13.81 7.39 -16.29
CA THR A 250 -13.63 8.49 -15.33
C THR A 250 -14.57 8.27 -14.16
N ALA A 251 -14.07 8.37 -12.94
CA ALA A 251 -14.89 8.44 -11.73
C ALA A 251 -15.85 9.65 -11.77
#